data_AF-A0A9E2LYB1-F1
#
_entry.id   AF-A0A9E2LYB1-F1
#
_cell.length_a   1.000
_cell.length_b   1.000
_cell.length_c   1.000
_cell.angle_alpha   90.00
_cell.angle_beta   90.00
_cell.angle_gamma   90.00
#
_symmetry.space_group_name_H-M   'P 1'
#
loop_
_entity.id
_entity.type
_entity.pdbx_description
1 polymer ?
#
loop_
_entity_poly.entity_id
_entity_poly.type
_entity_poly.pdbx_seq_one_letter_code
_entity_poly.pdbx_strand_id
1 'polypeptide(L)'
;GCFRKGLHVGVEAMYLNAKMEQNSVKATGEGLSLGGYVGYKHTFSFGLALIIQAGYAYTVVSAEADSDSESDSQSEDKGMFLLNFNVGWTF
;
A
#
# COMPACT_ATOMS: atom_id res chain seq x y z
N GLY A 1 -21.21 -9.31 -21.83
CA GLY A 1 -19.85 -9.19 -22.39
C GLY A 1 -18.86 -9.68 -21.37
N CYS A 2 -18.00 -10.64 -21.71
CA CYS A 2 -17.05 -11.23 -20.76
C CYS A 2 -15.66 -10.66 -21.01
N PHE A 3 -15.26 -9.62 -20.25
CA PHE A 3 -13.88 -9.14 -20.24
C PHE A 3 -12.98 -10.21 -19.61
N ARG A 4 -12.46 -11.12 -20.45
CA ARG A 4 -11.59 -12.24 -20.05
C ARG A 4 -10.12 -11.84 -19.93
N LYS A 5 -9.75 -10.69 -20.47
CA LYS A 5 -8.41 -10.12 -20.33
C LYS A 5 -8.44 -8.61 -20.48
N GLY A 6 -7.57 -7.91 -19.77
CA GLY A 6 -7.50 -6.46 -19.86
C GLY A 6 -6.27 -5.89 -19.18
N LEU A 7 -5.63 -4.92 -19.84
CA LEU A 7 -4.68 -4.02 -19.21
C LEU A 7 -5.45 -2.93 -18.47
N HIS A 8 -5.00 -2.57 -17.28
CA HIS A 8 -5.46 -1.36 -16.59
C HIS A 8 -4.27 -0.55 -16.10
N VAL A 9 -4.47 0.76 -16.00
CA VAL A 9 -3.54 1.69 -15.38
C VAL A 9 -4.31 2.42 -14.29
N GLY A 10 -3.64 2.73 -13.19
CA GLY A 10 -4.27 3.37 -12.05
C GLY A 10 -3.29 4.20 -11.25
N VAL A 11 -3.86 5.02 -10.38
CA VAL A 11 -3.14 5.76 -9.34
C VAL A 11 -3.69 5.26 -8.02
N GLU A 12 -2.81 5.04 -7.05
CA GLU A 12 -3.11 4.58 -5.71
C GLU A 12 -2.62 5.61 -4.70
N ALA A 13 -3.47 5.94 -3.72
CA ALA A 13 -3.12 6.74 -2.57
C ALA A 13 -3.44 5.92 -1.31
N MET A 14 -2.47 5.82 -0.40
CA MET A 14 -2.60 5.07 0.84
C MET A 14 -2.21 5.95 2.01
N TYR A 15 -3.08 6.03 3.01
CA TYR A 15 -2.79 6.67 4.30
C TYR A 15 -2.72 5.60 5.38
N LEU A 16 -1.62 5.58 6.12
CA LEU A 16 -1.37 4.69 7.24
C LEU A 16 -1.32 5.53 8.52
N ASN A 17 -2.03 5.08 9.56
CA ASN A 17 -1.92 5.64 10.89
C ASN A 17 -1.78 4.48 11.87
N ALA A 18 -0.69 4.47 12.63
CA ALA A 18 -0.36 3.48 13.64
C ALA A 18 -0.18 4.17 14.98
N LYS A 19 -0.75 3.60 16.04
CA LYS A 19 -0.63 4.08 17.41
C LYS A 19 -0.20 2.92 18.29
N MET A 20 0.84 3.14 19.10
CA MET A 20 1.36 2.18 20.06
C MET A 20 1.46 2.86 21.42
N GLU A 21 0.95 2.19 22.46
CA GLU A 21 1.06 2.64 23.86
C GLU A 21 1.61 1.49 24.70
N GLN A 22 2.77 1.70 25.32
CA GLN A 22 3.38 0.70 26.21
C GLN A 22 4.19 1.38 27.31
N ASN A 23 3.93 1.03 28.58
CA ASN A 23 4.65 1.52 29.76
C ASN A 23 4.86 3.06 29.77
N SER A 24 3.78 3.83 29.63
CA SER A 24 3.77 5.30 29.59
C SER A 24 4.41 5.96 28.35
N VAL A 25 4.98 5.19 27.42
CA VAL A 25 5.46 5.72 26.13
C VAL A 25 4.34 5.63 25.11
N LYS A 26 4.02 6.76 24.47
CA LYS A 26 3.08 6.84 23.35
C LYS A 26 3.86 7.09 22.07
N ALA A 27 3.69 6.21 21.09
CA ALA A 27 4.26 6.38 19.76
C ALA A 27 3.14 6.44 18.72
N THR A 28 3.16 7.48 17.90
CA THR A 28 2.29 7.61 16.73
C THR A 28 3.14 7.60 15.47
N GLY A 29 2.79 6.74 14.53
CA GLY A 29 3.35 6.73 13.19
C GLY A 29 2.27 7.05 12.17
N GLU A 30 2.52 8.01 11.30
CA GLU A 30 1.68 8.29 10.15
C GLU A 30 2.47 8.13 8.85
N GLY A 31 1.78 7.74 7.79
CA GLY A 31 2.41 7.59 6.49
C GLY A 31 1.44 7.89 5.38
N LEU A 32 1.90 8.62 4.38
CA LEU A 32 1.16 8.88 3.14
C LEU A 32 1.97 8.33 1.97
N SER A 33 1.32 7.52 1.14
CA SER A 33 1.90 6.99 -0.09
C SER A 33 1.04 7.39 -1.28
N LEU A 34 1.69 7.83 -2.36
CA LEU A 34 1.04 8.10 -3.64
C LEU A 34 1.85 7.46 -4.76
N GLY A 35 1.19 6.66 -5.59
CA GLY A 35 1.87 5.92 -6.64
C GLY A 35 1.00 5.64 -7.86
N GLY A 36 1.65 5.33 -8.96
CA GLY A 36 1.00 4.85 -10.18
C GLY A 36 1.27 3.36 -10.37
N TYR A 37 0.33 2.64 -10.98
CA TYR A 37 0.51 1.24 -11.34
C TYR A 37 -0.03 0.93 -12.74
N VAL A 38 0.54 -0.09 -13.34
CA VAL A 38 0.01 -0.81 -14.49
C VAL A 38 -0.28 -2.24 -14.07
N GLY A 39 -1.37 -2.79 -14.56
CA GLY A 39 -1.70 -4.18 -14.28
C GLY A 39 -2.38 -4.87 -15.44
N TYR A 40 -2.48 -6.18 -15.30
CA TYR A 40 -3.10 -7.05 -16.26
C TYR A 40 -3.97 -8.07 -15.54
N LYS A 41 -5.22 -8.18 -15.99
CA LYS A 41 -6.17 -9.18 -15.55
C LYS A 41 -6.34 -10.24 -16.62
N HIS A 42 -6.38 -11.50 -16.22
CA HIS A 42 -6.76 -12.64 -17.05
C HIS A 42 -7.76 -13.53 -16.33
N THR A 43 -8.90 -13.82 -16.95
CA THR A 43 -9.94 -14.72 -16.45
C THR A 43 -10.08 -15.89 -17.42
N PHE A 44 -9.74 -17.07 -16.93
CA PHE A 44 -9.82 -18.32 -17.67
C PHE A 44 -11.27 -18.82 -17.75
N SER A 45 -11.54 -19.69 -18.73
CA SER A 45 -12.89 -20.26 -18.95
C SER A 45 -13.43 -21.06 -17.77
N PHE A 46 -12.55 -21.58 -16.92
CA PHE A 46 -12.89 -22.42 -15.78
C PHE A 46 -13.06 -21.65 -14.47
N GLY A 47 -13.13 -20.31 -14.53
CA GLY A 47 -13.44 -19.45 -13.39
C GLY A 47 -12.24 -18.84 -12.69
N LEU A 48 -11.02 -19.31 -12.95
CA LEU A 48 -9.80 -18.71 -12.40
C LEU A 48 -9.59 -17.28 -12.92
N ALA A 49 -9.30 -16.35 -12.02
CA ALA A 49 -8.90 -14.99 -12.32
C ALA A 49 -7.50 -14.72 -11.73
N LEU A 50 -6.59 -14.26 -12.58
CA LEU A 50 -5.27 -13.77 -12.21
C LEU A 50 -5.21 -12.26 -12.46
N ILE A 51 -4.71 -11.52 -11.49
CA ILE A 51 -4.48 -10.09 -11.59
C ILE A 51 -3.07 -9.82 -11.10
N ILE A 52 -2.25 -9.24 -11.97
CA ILE A 52 -0.91 -8.76 -11.62
C ILE A 52 -0.88 -7.25 -11.77
N GLN A 53 -0.29 -6.56 -10.82
CA GLN A 53 -0.11 -5.12 -10.82
C GLN A 53 1.32 -4.80 -10.41
N ALA A 54 1.95 -3.91 -11.15
CA ALA A 54 3.27 -3.39 -10.87
C ALA A 54 3.21 -1.86 -10.86
N GLY A 55 3.80 -1.23 -9.85
CA GLY A 55 3.74 0.20 -9.67
C GLY A 55 4.95 0.76 -8.95
N TYR A 56 5.01 2.09 -8.93
CA TYR A 56 5.98 2.83 -8.15
C TYR A 56 5.23 3.87 -7.32
N ALA A 57 5.53 3.91 -6.02
CA ALA A 57 4.92 4.81 -5.08
C ALA A 57 5.97 5.61 -4.33
N TYR A 58 5.64 6.87 -4.04
CA TYR A 58 6.40 7.73 -3.16
C TYR A 58 5.72 7.75 -1.81
N THR A 59 6.45 7.37 -0.77
CA THR A 59 5.93 7.24 0.59
C THR A 59 6.67 8.20 1.51
N VAL A 60 5.91 9.01 2.24
CA VAL A 60 6.39 9.86 3.34
C VAL A 60 5.90 9.22 4.63
N VAL A 61 6.81 8.97 5.57
CA VAL A 61 6.49 8.43 6.90
C VAL A 61 6.98 9.40 7.96
N SER A 62 6.13 9.73 8.91
CA SER A 62 6.47 10.54 10.08
C SER A 62 6.18 9.74 11.34
N ALA A 63 7.14 9.69 12.26
CA ALA A 63 6.99 9.04 13.55
C ALA A 63 7.26 10.05 14.67
N GLU A 64 6.39 10.06 15.66
CA GLU A 64 6.48 10.88 16.87
C GLU A 64 6.40 9.97 18.09
N ALA A 65 7.34 10.12 19.02
CA ALA A 65 7.36 9.42 20.29
C ALA A 65 7.38 10.41 21.45
N ASP A 66 6.38 10.32 22.33
CA ASP A 66 6.32 11.05 23.59
C ASP A 66 6.87 10.17 24.71
N SER A 67 7.98 10.60 25.31
CA SER A 67 8.47 10.12 26.60
C SER A 67 8.59 11.30 27.55
N ASP A 68 8.40 11.10 28.86
CA ASP A 68 8.34 12.12 29.94
C ASP A 68 9.52 13.13 30.02
N SER A 69 10.48 13.13 29.09
CA SER A 69 11.57 14.10 29.05
C SER A 69 12.01 14.58 27.67
N GLU A 70 11.66 13.92 26.55
CA GLU A 70 12.05 14.36 25.19
C GLU A 70 11.06 13.87 24.12
N SER A 71 10.75 14.74 23.17
CA SER A 71 10.02 14.44 21.93
C SER A 71 11.00 14.40 20.76
N ASP A 72 11.10 13.26 20.06
CA ASP A 72 11.88 13.12 18.83
C ASP A 72 10.95 12.85 17.64
N SER A 73 11.20 13.55 16.52
CA SER A 73 10.41 13.43 15.29
C SER A 73 11.33 13.09 14.12
N GLN A 74 11.09 11.96 13.47
CA GLN A 74 11.80 11.58 12.24
C GLN A 74 10.83 11.49 11.07
N SER A 75 11.21 12.11 9.95
CA SER A 75 10.51 12.00 8.67
C SER A 75 11.44 11.37 7.65
N GLU A 76 10.99 10.29 7.00
CA GLU A 76 11.70 9.64 5.90
C GLU A 76 10.84 9.61 4.64
N ASP A 77 11.45 9.99 3.52
CA ASP A 77 10.83 9.91 2.20
C ASP A 77 11.51 8.80 1.39
N LYS A 78 10.74 7.79 0.97
CA LYS A 78 11.27 6.66 0.20
C LYS A 78 10.36 6.30 -0.97
N GLY A 79 10.98 6.12 -2.13
CA GLY A 79 10.34 5.53 -3.29
C GLY A 79 10.34 4.01 -3.21
N MET A 80 9.20 3.39 -3.47
CA MET A 80 8.98 1.95 -3.34
C MET A 80 8.42 1.36 -4.63
N PHE A 81 9.00 0.23 -5.07
CA PHE A 81 8.38 -0.60 -6.09
C PHE A 81 7.31 -1.48 -5.45
N LEU A 82 6.12 -1.48 -6.04
CA LEU A 82 4.98 -2.30 -5.60
C LEU A 82 4.73 -3.38 -6.64
N LEU A 83 4.65 -4.62 -6.18
CA LEU A 83 4.21 -5.76 -6.98
C LEU A 83 3.06 -6.43 -6.24
N ASN A 84 1.87 -6.44 -6.84
CA ASN A 84 0.68 -7.03 -6.27
C ASN A 84 0.19 -8.16 -7.18
N PHE A 85 -0.06 -9.32 -6.59
CA PHE A 85 -0.54 -10.51 -7.29
C PHE A 85 -1.79 -11.04 -6.59
N ASN A 86 -2.91 -11.06 -7.31
CA ASN A 86 -4.18 -11.56 -6.80
C ASN A 86 -4.64 -12.73 -7.64
N VAL A 87 -5.06 -13.79 -6.95
CA VAL A 87 -5.65 -15.00 -7.53
C VAL A 87 -7.03 -15.16 -6.94
N GLY A 88 -8.03 -15.37 -7.79
CA GLY A 88 -9.40 -15.58 -7.37
C GLY A 88 -10.10 -16.61 -8.25
N TRP A 89 -11.25 -17.08 -7.80
CA TRP A 89 -12.11 -17.97 -8.56
C TRP A 89 -13.52 -17.39 -8.59
N THR A 90 -14.15 -17.39 -9.76
CA THR A 90 -15.55 -16.98 -9.96
C THR A 90 -16.32 -18.09 -10.66
N PHE A 91 -17.53 -18.35 -10.21
CA PHE A 91 -18.49 -19.30 -10.78
C PHE A 91 -19.56 -18.58 -11.58
#